data_AF-A0A358NGG8-F1
#
_entry.id   AF-A0A358NGG8-F1
#
_cell.length_a   1.000
_cell.length_b   1.000
_cell.length_c   1.000
_cell.angle_alpha   90.00
_cell.angle_beta   90.00
_cell.angle_gamma   90.00
#
_symmetry.space_group_name_H-M   'P 1'
#
loop_
_entity.id
_entity.type
_entity.pdbx_description
1 polymer ?
#
loop_
_entity_poly.entity_id
_entity_poly.type
_entity_poly.pdbx_seq_one_letter_code
_entity_poly.pdbx_strand_id
1 'polypeptide(L)' 'MGKHNLENKRETINKMKNDIENTERNYREDEKTLNQISDEEVKADLQLKNFRREHALNNMKSNIQNEYDKENNFKNNMK' A
#
# COMPACT_ATOMS: atom_id res chain seq x y z
N MET A 1 20.29 8.36 -22.67
CA MET A 1 19.11 8.88 -21.94
C MET A 1 18.49 7.83 -21.01
N GLY A 2 19.28 7.07 -20.22
CA GLY A 2 18.76 5.93 -19.44
C GLY A 2 18.64 6.13 -17.92
N LYS A 3 19.34 7.11 -17.34
CA LYS A 3 19.39 7.29 -15.88
C LYS A 3 18.11 7.92 -15.30
N HIS A 4 17.52 8.90 -15.99
CA HIS A 4 16.30 9.59 -15.54
C HIS A 4 15.10 8.65 -15.34
N ASN A 5 15.00 7.59 -16.16
CA ASN A 5 13.87 6.67 -16.12
C ASN A 5 13.97 5.68 -14.93
N LEU A 6 15.19 5.39 -14.46
CA LEU A 6 15.42 4.53 -13.29
C LEU A 6 15.22 5.29 -11.98
N GLU A 7 15.61 6.56 -11.94
CA GLU A 7 15.48 7.43 -10.77
C GLU A 7 14.00 7.75 -10.49
N ASN A 8 13.22 8.07 -11.53
CA ASN A 8 11.77 8.25 -11.43
C ASN A 8 11.06 6.98 -10.92
N LYS A 9 11.52 5.79 -11.33
CA LYS A 9 10.96 4.50 -10.87
C LYS A 9 11.26 4.25 -9.39
N ARG A 10 12.50 4.49 -8.94
CA ARG A 10 12.86 4.38 -7.52
C ARG A 10 12.05 5.33 -6.65
N GLU A 11 11.86 6.57 -7.10
CA GLU A 11 11.04 7.54 -6.41
C GLU A 11 9.58 7.08 -6.31
N THR A 12 9.04 6.52 -7.39
CA THR A 12 7.67 5.99 -7.41
C THR A 12 7.51 4.81 -6.45
N ILE A 13 8.46 3.86 -6.45
CA ILE A 13 8.45 2.73 -5.50
C ILE A 13 8.54 3.22 -4.06
N ASN A 14 9.39 4.20 -3.77
CA ASN A 14 9.50 4.77 -2.42
C ASN A 14 8.22 5.49 -1.98
N LYS A 15 7.55 6.22 -2.88
CA LYS A 15 6.22 6.80 -2.62
C LYS A 15 5.20 5.72 -2.28
N MET A 16 5.12 4.66 -3.09
CA MET A 16 4.21 3.55 -2.81
C MET A 16 4.51 2.86 -1.46
N LYS A 17 5.79 2.68 -1.10
CA LYS A 17 6.17 2.13 0.21
C LYS A 17 5.71 3.03 1.36
N ASN A 18 5.94 4.34 1.26
CA ASN A 18 5.47 5.29 2.26
C ASN A 18 3.94 5.29 2.39
N ASP A 19 3.22 5.22 1.27
CA ASP A 19 1.76 5.16 1.28
C ASP A 19 1.23 3.88 1.95
N ILE A 20 1.90 2.75 1.72
CA ILE A 20 1.62 1.48 2.43
C ILE A 20 1.86 1.64 3.92
N GLU A 21 3.03 2.13 4.33
CA GLU A 21 3.38 2.30 5.75
C GLU A 21 2.39 3.22 6.48
N ASN A 22 2.01 4.34 5.85
CA ASN A 22 1.01 5.26 6.38
C ASN A 22 -0.36 4.60 6.50
N THR A 23 -0.77 3.82 5.50
CA THR A 23 -2.07 3.14 5.51
C THR A 23 -2.11 2.01 6.55
N GLU A 24 -1.02 1.25 6.72
CA GLU A 24 -0.91 0.23 7.77
C GLU A 24 -0.90 0.85 9.17
N ARG A 25 -0.23 1.99 9.35
CA ARG A 25 -0.24 2.72 10.61
C ARG A 25 -1.66 3.16 10.99
N ASN A 26 -2.38 3.80 10.06
CA ASN A 26 -3.75 4.25 10.27
C ASN A 26 -4.69 3.08 10.58
N TYR A 27 -4.53 1.94 9.89
CA TYR A 27 -5.30 0.74 10.17
C TYR A 27 -5.09 0.25 11.61
N ARG A 28 -3.83 0.16 12.07
CA ARG A 28 -3.49 -0.27 13.44
C ARG A 28 -3.98 0.70 14.51
N GLU A 29 -3.94 2.01 14.24
CA GLU A 29 -4.45 3.03 15.16
C GLU A 29 -5.98 2.94 15.28
N ASP A 30 -6.68 2.74 14.17
CA ASP A 30 -8.13 2.55 14.17
C ASP A 30 -8.54 1.24 14.85
N GLU A 31 -7.80 0.14 14.67
CA GLU A 31 -8.05 -1.12 15.41
C GLU A 31 -7.90 -0.97 16.92
N LYS A 32 -6.89 -0.22 17.39
CA LYS A 32 -6.76 0.07 18.82
C LYS A 32 -7.94 0.88 19.35
N THR A 33 -8.38 1.85 18.56
CA THR A 33 -9.50 2.74 18.91
C THR A 33 -10.83 1.99 18.93
N LEU A 34 -11.04 1.03 18.02
CA LEU A 34 -12.22 0.18 17.95
C LEU A 34 -12.50 -0.60 19.24
N ASN A 35 -11.45 -0.97 19.97
CA ASN A 35 -11.58 -1.68 21.25
C ASN A 35 -11.95 -0.76 22.43
N GLN A 36 -11.87 0.57 22.23
CA GLN A 36 -12.13 1.58 23.25
C GLN A 36 -13.46 2.30 23.06
N ILE A 37 -14.12 2.12 21.90
CA ILE A 37 -15.39 2.75 21.57
C ILE A 37 -16.55 1.83 22.00
N SER A 38 -17.42 2.38 22.85
CA SER A 38 -18.68 1.77 23.27
C SER A 38 -19.87 2.13 22.38
N ASP A 39 -19.74 3.18 21.55
CA ASP A 39 -20.75 3.58 20.57
C ASP A 39 -20.71 2.65 19.34
N GLU A 40 -21.78 1.88 19.14
CA GLU A 40 -21.82 0.87 18.07
C GLU A 40 -21.87 1.48 16.66
N GLU A 41 -22.47 2.65 16.46
CA GLU A 41 -22.50 3.31 15.15
C GLU A 41 -21.10 3.80 14.76
N VAL A 42 -20.41 4.45 15.70
CA VAL A 42 -19.02 4.91 15.49
C VAL A 42 -18.09 3.71 15.27
N LYS A 43 -18.30 2.62 15.99
CA LYS A 43 -17.54 1.37 15.82
C LYS A 43 -17.75 0.76 14.43
N ALA A 44 -18.99 0.70 13.94
CA ALA A 44 -19.30 0.17 12.61
C ALA A 44 -18.67 1.01 11.48
N ASP A 45 -18.70 2.36 11.60
CA ASP A 45 -18.07 3.25 10.62
C ASP A 45 -16.54 3.05 10.55
N LEU A 46 -15.89 2.92 11.72
CA LEU A 46 -14.45 2.64 11.79
C LEU A 46 -14.09 1.26 11.22
N GLN A 47 -14.91 0.23 11.46
CA GLN A 47 -14.72 -1.09 10.85
C GLN A 47 -14.83 -1.03 9.33
N LEU A 48 -15.81 -0.29 8.78
CA LEU A 48 -15.95 -0.11 7.34
C LEU A 48 -14.77 0.65 6.74
N LYS A 49 -14.27 1.69 7.42
CA LYS A 49 -13.05 2.40 7.02
C LYS A 49 -11.85 1.47 6.99
N ASN A 50 -11.67 0.63 8.01
CA ASN A 50 -10.60 -0.36 8.06
C ASN A 50 -10.69 -1.40 6.93
N PHE A 51 -11.88 -1.90 6.64
CA PHE A 51 -12.10 -2.81 5.51
C PHE A 51 -11.69 -2.17 4.16
N ARG A 52 -12.04 -0.90 3.94
CA ARG A 52 -11.64 -0.16 2.73
C ARG A 52 -10.12 0.03 2.65
N ARG A 53 -9.46 0.30 3.78
CA ARG A 53 -7.99 0.44 3.84
C ARG A 53 -7.29 -0.89 3.56
N GLU A 54 -7.79 -2.00 4.09
CA GLU A 54 -7.24 -3.33 3.81
C GLU A 54 -7.30 -3.65 2.31
N HIS A 55 -8.42 -3.38 1.66
CA HIS A 55 -8.56 -3.55 0.21
C HIS A 55 -7.57 -2.65 -0.57
N ALA A 56 -7.39 -1.39 -0.14
CA ALA A 56 -6.41 -0.49 -0.73
C ALA A 56 -4.96 -1.01 -0.57
N LEU A 57 -4.61 -1.51 0.61
CA LEU A 57 -3.30 -2.12 0.88
C LEU A 57 -3.04 -3.32 -0.03
N ASN A 58 -4.02 -4.19 -0.21
CA ASN A 58 -3.88 -5.35 -1.11
C ASN A 58 -3.62 -4.93 -2.56
N ASN A 59 -4.32 -3.89 -3.04
CA ASN A 59 -4.09 -3.34 -4.37
C ASN A 59 -2.70 -2.70 -4.50
N MET A 60 -2.27 -1.91 -3.50
CA MET A 60 -0.94 -1.28 -3.51
C MET A 60 0.18 -2.33 -3.50
N LYS A 61 0.05 -3.37 -2.67
CA LYS A 61 1.00 -4.49 -2.59
C LYS A 61 1.08 -5.25 -3.92
N SER A 62 -0.07 -5.53 -4.54
CA SER A 62 -0.14 -6.17 -5.87
C SER A 62 0.52 -5.30 -6.96
N ASN A 63 0.31 -3.99 -6.94
CA ASN A 63 0.94 -3.07 -7.89
C ASN A 63 2.47 -3.05 -7.76
N ILE A 64 3.00 -3.03 -6.54
CA ILE A 64 4.45 -3.11 -6.31
C ILE A 64 5.01 -4.44 -6.84
N GLN A 65 4.34 -5.56 -6.57
CA GLN A 65 4.76 -6.87 -7.04
C GLN A 65 4.78 -6.93 -8.58
N ASN A 66 3.73 -6.44 -9.23
CA ASN A 66 3.65 -6.38 -10.69
C ASN A 66 4.77 -5.53 -11.32
N GLU A 67 5.13 -4.40 -10.70
CA GLU A 67 6.25 -3.58 -11.17
C GLU A 67 7.60 -4.30 -11.02
N TYR A 68 7.80 -5.04 -9.92
CA TYR A 68 8.98 -5.89 -9.73
C TYR A 68 9.06 -7.02 -10.77
N ASP A 69 7.94 -7.69 -11.05
CA ASP A 69 7.89 -8.82 -11.99
C ASP A 69 8.11 -8.36 -13.44
N LYS A 70 7.59 -7.19 -13.82
CA LYS A 70 7.91 -6.56 -15.11
C LYS A 70 9.41 -6.29 -15.23
N GLU A 71 10.06 -5.79 -14.18
CA GLU A 71 11.50 -5.51 -14.21
C GLU A 71 12.34 -6.78 -14.38
N ASN A 72 11.96 -7.88 -13.71
CA ASN A 72 12.64 -9.18 -13.83
C ASN A 72 12.39 -9.85 -15.18
N ASN A 73 11.16 -9.80 -15.72
CA ASN A 73 10.86 -10.33 -17.05
C ASN A 73 11.57 -9.55 -18.17
N PHE A 74 11.75 -8.23 -18.01
CA PHE A 74 12.53 -7.42 -18.95
C PHE A 74 14.03 -7.82 -18.95
N LYS A 75 14.60 -8.16 -17.79
CA LYS A 75 15.98 -8.65 -17.69
C LYS A 75 16.18 -10.05 -18.26
N ASN A 76 15.15 -10.91 -18.23
CA ASN A 76 15.24 -12.29 -18.70
C ASN A 76 15.11 -12.40 -20.23
N ASN A 77 14.38 -11.48 -20.88
CA ASN A 77 14.25 -11.42 -22.35
C ASN A 77 15.40 -10.69 -23.07
N MET A 78 16.42 -10.21 -22.33
CA MET A 78 17.63 -9.59 -22.88
C MET A 78 18.89 -10.48 -22.79
N LYS A 79 18.72 -11.77 -22.45
CA LYS A 79 19.81 -12.76 -22.45
C LYS A 79 19.78 -13.63 -23.70
#